data_AF-A0A832A1M4-F1
#
_entry.id   AF-A0A832A1M4-F1
#
_cell.length_a   1.000
_cell.length_b   1.000
_cell.length_c   1.000
_cell.angle_alpha   90.00
_cell.angle_beta   90.00
_cell.angle_gamma   90.00
#
_symmetry.space_group_name_H-M   'P 1'
#
loop_
_entity.id
_entity.type
_entity.pdbx_description
1 polymer ?
#
loop_
_entity_poly.entity_id
_entity_poly.type
_entity_poly.pdbx_seq_one_letter_code
_entity_poly.pdbx_strand_id
1 'polypeptide(L)'
;MMKGLLMSWPEKRLLHGDGAVPAVGWLCSATPEELLLAAGFRLVRLYGFEARGEESEALLPTTFCAYVHGVLQAALTGAFRHMAAVVVVNSCDAMRRLADVWQRHVKAPPVYRLDFPFGSGPTAEGYWVNVLKKLAAYLEALSGRSMTEADLRQAVAILNETRRRVRALDGLRAAPKRGISGTDYTHWMVKAFVEDKRRFLAESAALCAHTEGLKDDARTALRVVLGGCAADARPLVRLVEGCGTRVVGDALCTGTRHFDTLAPESADPLRAVARRYLHRAPCARGRYGFCGSHPAPGSSNARGRSDFSVPEVL
;
A
#
# COMPACT_ATOMS: atom_id res chain seq x y z
N MET A 1 3.90 -16.65 -24.49
CA MET A 1 2.70 -16.85 -23.65
C MET A 1 2.58 -15.88 -22.46
N MET A 2 3.65 -15.48 -21.76
CA MET A 2 3.56 -14.43 -20.70
C MET A 2 3.00 -13.08 -21.18
N LYS A 3 3.31 -12.66 -22.41
CA LYS A 3 2.80 -11.39 -23.00
C LYS A 3 1.27 -11.31 -23.07
N GLY A 4 0.56 -12.43 -23.14
CA GLY A 4 -0.91 -12.46 -23.19
C GLY A 4 -1.59 -12.21 -21.84
N LEU A 5 -0.92 -12.54 -20.73
CA LEU A 5 -1.37 -12.19 -19.37
C LEU A 5 -0.96 -10.75 -18.96
N LEU A 6 -0.07 -10.11 -19.73
CA LEU A 6 0.64 -8.90 -19.33
C LEU A 6 0.27 -7.64 -20.16
N MET A 7 -0.76 -7.66 -21.01
CA MET A 7 -1.09 -6.48 -21.83
C MET A 7 -2.53 -5.95 -21.74
N SER A 8 -2.58 -4.62 -21.66
CA SER A 8 -3.70 -3.68 -21.57
C SER A 8 -4.45 -3.63 -20.22
N TRP A 9 -3.90 -2.87 -19.26
CA TRP A 9 -4.65 -2.45 -18.06
C TRP A 9 -5.02 -0.98 -18.20
N PRO A 10 -6.31 -0.64 -18.46
CA PRO A 10 -6.76 0.72 -18.32
C PRO A 10 -7.00 0.97 -16.83
N GLU A 11 -6.09 1.69 -16.19
CA GLU A 11 -6.20 2.16 -14.80
C GLU A 11 -7.56 2.83 -14.51
N LYS A 12 -8.17 3.44 -15.53
CA LYS A 12 -9.54 3.97 -15.49
C LYS A 12 -10.60 2.90 -15.23
N ARG A 13 -10.49 1.69 -15.80
CA ARG A 13 -11.45 0.58 -15.57
C ARG A 13 -11.43 0.11 -14.12
N LEU A 14 -10.25 0.15 -13.48
CA LEU A 14 -10.07 -0.23 -12.07
C LEU A 14 -10.67 0.79 -11.10
N LEU A 15 -10.71 2.08 -11.47
CA LEU A 15 -11.41 3.09 -10.68
C LEU A 15 -12.93 2.85 -10.71
N HIS A 16 -13.50 2.57 -11.87
CA HIS A 16 -14.96 2.47 -12.04
C HIS A 16 -15.53 1.10 -11.66
N GLY A 17 -14.75 0.00 -11.74
CA GLY A 17 -15.24 -1.34 -11.42
C GLY A 17 -16.38 -1.79 -12.35
N ASP A 18 -17.14 -2.80 -11.93
CA ASP A 18 -18.36 -3.28 -12.60
C ASP A 18 -19.65 -2.65 -12.04
N GLY A 19 -19.54 -1.76 -11.05
CA GLY A 19 -20.66 -1.00 -10.47
C GLY A 19 -21.52 -1.76 -9.45
N ALA A 20 -21.29 -3.05 -9.23
CA ALA A 20 -22.12 -3.86 -8.33
C ALA A 20 -21.83 -3.62 -6.84
N VAL A 21 -20.57 -3.33 -6.49
CA VAL A 21 -20.11 -3.10 -5.12
C VAL A 21 -19.54 -1.68 -4.99
N PRO A 22 -20.05 -0.85 -4.06
CA PRO A 22 -19.53 0.49 -3.83
C PRO A 22 -18.04 0.47 -3.46
N ALA A 23 -17.30 1.46 -3.94
CA ALA A 23 -15.86 1.58 -3.70
C ALA A 23 -15.53 2.63 -2.65
N VAL A 24 -14.52 2.37 -1.83
CA VAL A 24 -13.88 3.38 -0.96
C VAL A 24 -12.44 3.59 -1.44
N GLY A 25 -12.15 4.84 -1.76
CA GLY A 25 -10.81 5.27 -2.15
C GLY A 25 -9.89 5.44 -0.93
N TRP A 26 -8.59 5.19 -1.08
CA TRP A 26 -7.64 5.44 -0.01
C TRP A 26 -6.24 5.84 -0.50
N LEU A 27 -5.58 6.68 0.31
CA LEU A 27 -4.40 7.44 -0.13
C LEU A 27 -3.07 7.10 0.57
N CYS A 28 -3.09 6.49 1.74
CA CYS A 28 -1.87 6.19 2.49
C CYS A 28 -1.82 4.72 2.87
N SER A 29 -0.63 4.11 2.87
CA SER A 29 -0.44 2.73 3.30
C SER A 29 -0.86 2.50 4.76
N ALA A 30 -1.04 3.55 5.58
CA ALA A 30 -1.57 3.49 6.93
C ALA A 30 -3.10 3.34 7.02
N THR A 31 -3.82 3.37 5.89
CA THR A 31 -5.26 3.08 5.87
C THR A 31 -5.49 1.59 6.19
N PRO A 32 -6.37 1.27 7.16
CA PRO A 32 -6.68 -0.10 7.57
C PRO A 32 -7.66 -0.78 6.60
N GLU A 33 -7.13 -1.31 5.50
CA GLU A 33 -7.89 -2.01 4.45
C GLU A 33 -8.87 -3.08 4.98
N GLU A 34 -8.52 -3.72 6.10
CA GLU A 34 -9.35 -4.72 6.77
C GLU A 34 -10.74 -4.18 7.12
N LEU A 35 -10.85 -2.95 7.62
CA LEU A 35 -12.14 -2.36 7.98
C LEU A 35 -12.97 -2.01 6.74
N LEU A 36 -12.31 -1.53 5.69
CA LEU A 36 -12.99 -1.16 4.44
C LEU A 36 -13.58 -2.42 3.78
N LEU A 37 -12.81 -3.51 3.76
CA LEU A 37 -13.24 -4.78 3.19
C LEU A 37 -14.33 -5.45 4.04
N ALA A 38 -14.20 -5.43 5.37
CA ALA A 38 -15.19 -5.99 6.29
C ALA A 38 -16.53 -5.24 6.24
N ALA A 39 -16.51 -3.92 5.97
CA ALA A 39 -17.72 -3.14 5.70
C ALA A 39 -18.32 -3.39 4.30
N GLY A 40 -17.74 -4.29 3.51
CA GLY A 40 -18.28 -4.70 2.20
C GLY A 40 -17.91 -3.77 1.04
N PHE A 41 -16.92 -2.89 1.20
CA PHE A 41 -16.50 -2.01 0.12
C PHE A 41 -15.40 -2.63 -0.74
N ARG A 42 -15.40 -2.26 -2.02
CA ARG A 42 -14.25 -2.48 -2.91
C ARG A 42 -13.14 -1.50 -2.54
N LEU A 43 -11.91 -2.01 -2.43
CA LEU A 43 -10.74 -1.22 -2.04
C LEU A 43 -10.11 -0.59 -3.28
N VAL A 44 -9.96 0.74 -3.28
CA VAL A 44 -9.32 1.45 -4.41
C VAL A 44 -8.22 2.37 -3.90
N ARG A 45 -6.97 1.95 -4.07
CA ARG A 45 -5.81 2.82 -3.86
C ARG A 45 -5.81 3.91 -4.94
N LEU A 46 -5.83 5.18 -4.54
CA LEU A 46 -5.71 6.29 -5.49
C LEU A 46 -4.23 6.65 -5.67
N TYR A 47 -3.78 6.70 -6.91
CA TYR A 47 -2.38 6.92 -7.28
C TYR A 47 -2.08 8.35 -7.77
N GLY A 48 -3.11 9.15 -8.06
CA GLY A 48 -2.94 10.51 -8.60
C GLY A 48 -2.24 10.48 -9.96
N PHE A 49 -2.80 9.72 -10.90
CA PHE A 49 -2.22 9.55 -12.24
C PHE A 49 -2.31 10.83 -13.06
N GLU A 50 -3.25 11.69 -12.70
CA GLU A 50 -3.45 13.00 -13.27
C GLU A 50 -2.20 13.83 -13.04
N ALA A 51 -1.70 14.42 -14.12
CA ALA A 51 -0.64 15.40 -14.02
C ALA A 51 -1.10 16.55 -13.12
N ARG A 52 -0.13 17.15 -12.46
CA ARG A 52 -0.30 18.39 -11.73
C ARG A 52 -0.95 19.43 -12.66
N GLY A 53 -2.07 20.00 -12.22
CA GLY A 53 -2.90 20.91 -13.02
C GLY A 53 -3.22 22.20 -12.30
N GLU A 54 -3.62 23.22 -13.07
CA GLU A 54 -3.85 24.60 -12.63
C GLU A 54 -4.86 24.68 -11.47
N GLU A 55 -5.94 23.90 -11.49
CA GLU A 55 -6.96 23.89 -10.43
C GLU A 55 -6.38 23.44 -9.08
N SER A 56 -5.53 22.41 -9.11
CA SER A 56 -4.85 21.94 -7.89
C SER A 56 -3.81 22.93 -7.37
N GLU A 57 -3.12 23.65 -8.26
CA GLU A 57 -2.10 24.64 -7.90
C GLU A 57 -2.69 25.94 -7.35
N ALA A 58 -3.90 26.30 -7.78
CA ALA A 58 -4.64 27.43 -7.21
C ALA A 58 -5.04 27.19 -5.75
N LEU A 59 -5.14 25.93 -5.31
CA LEU A 59 -5.66 25.56 -4.00
C LEU A 59 -4.62 24.97 -3.03
N LEU A 60 -3.47 24.51 -3.53
CA LEU A 60 -2.40 23.95 -2.73
C LEU A 60 -1.06 24.62 -3.04
N PRO A 61 -0.17 24.80 -2.03
CA PRO A 61 1.18 25.30 -2.26
C PRO A 61 1.91 24.49 -3.32
N THR A 62 2.58 25.17 -4.24
CA THR A 62 3.31 24.54 -5.34
C THR A 62 4.49 23.68 -4.88
N THR A 63 4.93 23.83 -3.63
CA THR A 63 5.98 23.03 -3.02
C THR A 63 5.50 21.65 -2.55
N PHE A 64 4.20 21.37 -2.55
CA PHE A 64 3.68 20.05 -2.19
C PHE A 64 3.94 19.00 -3.27
N CYS A 65 3.99 17.73 -2.83
CA CYS A 65 4.38 16.65 -3.71
C CYS A 65 3.36 16.45 -4.86
N ALA A 66 3.87 16.05 -6.03
CA ALA A 66 3.06 15.84 -7.23
C ALA A 66 1.90 14.87 -7.02
N TYR A 67 2.05 13.89 -6.11
CA TYR A 67 0.99 12.95 -5.76
C TYR A 67 -0.26 13.64 -5.21
N VAL A 68 -0.09 14.57 -4.26
CA VAL A 68 -1.21 15.28 -3.64
C VAL A 68 -1.87 16.22 -4.64
N HIS A 69 -1.09 16.87 -5.50
CA HIS A 69 -1.62 17.68 -6.60
C HIS A 69 -2.43 16.84 -7.59
N GLY A 70 -1.89 15.73 -8.08
CA GLY A 70 -2.57 14.85 -9.04
C GLY A 70 -3.88 14.30 -8.46
N VAL A 71 -3.86 13.85 -7.21
CA VAL A 71 -5.07 13.39 -6.50
C VAL A 71 -6.11 14.51 -6.37
N LEU A 72 -5.71 15.73 -6.02
CA LEU A 72 -6.65 16.85 -5.92
C LEU A 72 -7.21 17.23 -7.29
N GLN A 73 -6.37 17.32 -8.31
CA GLN A 73 -6.78 17.64 -9.68
C GLN A 73 -7.85 16.65 -10.16
N ALA A 74 -7.60 15.35 -9.99
CA ALA A 74 -8.54 14.28 -10.31
C ALA A 74 -9.89 14.43 -9.59
N ALA A 75 -9.84 14.81 -8.31
CA ALA A 75 -11.02 14.99 -7.49
C ALA A 75 -11.87 16.20 -7.96
N LEU A 76 -11.22 17.32 -8.28
CA LEU A 76 -11.87 18.53 -8.78
C LEU A 76 -12.53 18.30 -10.14
N THR A 77 -11.88 17.55 -11.03
CA THR A 77 -12.43 17.14 -12.33
C THR A 77 -13.46 16.01 -12.22
N GLY A 78 -13.75 15.53 -10.99
CA GLY A 78 -14.81 14.57 -10.72
C GLY A 78 -14.47 13.10 -11.00
N ALA A 79 -13.18 12.74 -11.14
CA ALA A 79 -12.74 11.39 -11.45
C ALA A 79 -13.13 10.34 -10.40
N PHE A 80 -13.44 10.77 -9.17
CA PHE A 80 -13.79 9.88 -8.05
C PHE A 80 -15.25 9.96 -7.62
N ARG A 81 -16.10 10.71 -8.34
CA ARG A 81 -17.51 10.98 -7.95
C ARG A 81 -18.35 9.73 -7.70
N HIS A 82 -18.00 8.61 -8.31
CA HIS A 82 -18.68 7.32 -8.17
C HIS A 82 -18.30 6.54 -6.91
N MET A 83 -17.32 7.00 -6.12
CA MET A 83 -16.92 6.34 -4.88
C MET A 83 -17.83 6.74 -3.72
N ALA A 84 -18.00 5.87 -2.73
CA ALA A 84 -18.78 6.16 -1.54
C ALA A 84 -18.09 7.17 -0.62
N ALA A 85 -16.76 7.02 -0.46
CA ALA A 85 -15.91 7.92 0.32
C ALA A 85 -14.44 7.77 -0.07
N VAL A 86 -13.60 8.70 0.39
CA VAL A 86 -12.14 8.59 0.33
C VAL A 86 -11.54 8.72 1.73
N VAL A 87 -10.73 7.76 2.14
CA VAL A 87 -9.99 7.80 3.41
C VAL A 87 -8.65 8.51 3.22
N VAL A 88 -8.49 9.65 3.89
CA VAL A 88 -7.26 10.45 3.90
C VAL A 88 -6.60 10.31 5.27
N VAL A 89 -5.43 9.67 5.30
CA VAL A 89 -4.65 9.57 6.55
C VAL A 89 -3.87 10.86 6.76
N ASN A 90 -4.02 11.45 7.95
CA ASN A 90 -3.11 12.46 8.45
C ASN A 90 -1.71 11.84 8.60
N SER A 91 -0.93 11.88 7.53
CA SER A 91 0.35 11.16 7.38
C SER A 91 1.51 12.11 7.07
N CYS A 92 1.28 13.20 6.36
CA CYS A 92 2.21 14.33 6.22
C CYS A 92 1.39 15.63 6.06
N ASP A 93 2.05 16.79 6.09
CA ASP A 93 1.35 18.07 6.00
C ASP A 93 0.61 18.25 4.67
N ALA A 94 1.17 17.77 3.56
CA ALA A 94 0.50 17.79 2.26
C ALA A 94 -0.82 16.99 2.29
N MET A 95 -0.84 15.82 2.93
CA MET A 95 -2.05 14.99 3.08
C MET A 95 -3.09 15.63 4.02
N ARG A 96 -2.65 16.33 5.08
CA ARG A 96 -3.54 17.09 5.96
C ARG A 96 -4.24 18.20 5.17
N ARG A 97 -3.46 19.00 4.44
CA ARG A 97 -3.99 20.09 3.61
C ARG A 97 -4.86 19.60 2.47
N LEU A 98 -4.52 18.46 1.86
CA LEU A 98 -5.38 17.80 0.89
C LEU A 98 -6.79 17.56 1.44
N ALA A 99 -6.91 17.01 2.64
CA ALA A 99 -8.21 16.77 3.25
C ALA A 99 -8.99 18.07 3.55
N ASP A 100 -8.30 19.16 3.90
CA ASP A 100 -8.89 20.49 4.12
C ASP A 100 -9.44 21.10 2.84
N VAL A 101 -8.65 21.07 1.77
CA VAL A 101 -9.06 21.59 0.47
C VAL A 101 -10.17 20.71 -0.12
N TRP A 102 -10.03 19.39 -0.07
CA TRP A 102 -11.02 18.46 -0.60
C TRP A 102 -12.40 18.70 0.01
N GLN A 103 -12.48 18.80 1.34
CA GLN A 103 -13.76 19.00 2.03
C GLN A 103 -14.45 20.32 1.64
N ARG A 104 -13.69 21.33 1.21
CA ARG A 104 -14.22 22.65 0.83
C ARG A 104 -14.56 22.75 -0.67
N HIS A 105 -13.79 22.11 -1.52
CA HIS A 105 -13.82 22.35 -2.97
C HIS A 105 -14.30 21.16 -3.81
N VAL A 106 -14.23 19.93 -3.29
CA VAL A 106 -14.67 18.73 -4.01
C VAL A 106 -16.08 18.37 -3.57
N LYS A 107 -17.03 18.37 -4.51
CA LYS A 107 -18.46 18.12 -4.22
C LYS A 107 -18.74 16.68 -3.79
N ALA A 108 -18.05 15.72 -4.40
CA ALA A 108 -18.14 14.30 -4.10
C ALA A 108 -16.88 13.59 -4.61
N PRO A 109 -16.42 12.50 -3.96
CA PRO A 109 -16.99 11.86 -2.77
C PRO A 109 -16.55 12.56 -1.47
N PRO A 110 -17.24 12.32 -0.33
CA PRO A 110 -16.79 12.83 0.96
C PRO A 110 -15.44 12.21 1.37
N VAL A 111 -14.68 12.97 2.16
CA VAL A 111 -13.42 12.49 2.74
C VAL A 111 -13.56 12.17 4.22
N TYR A 112 -13.06 11.01 4.64
CA TYR A 112 -12.87 10.66 6.04
C TYR A 112 -11.41 10.85 6.44
N ARG A 113 -11.16 11.70 7.43
CA ARG A 113 -9.81 11.95 7.96
C ARG A 113 -9.47 10.92 9.02
N LEU A 114 -8.36 10.23 8.82
CA LEU A 114 -7.88 9.20 9.73
C LEU A 114 -6.58 9.65 10.41
N ASP A 115 -6.63 9.85 11.71
CA ASP A 115 -5.46 10.29 12.50
C ASP A 115 -4.61 9.10 12.93
N PHE A 116 -3.56 8.82 12.16
CA PHE A 116 -2.59 7.79 12.50
C PHE A 116 -1.61 8.27 13.59
N PRO A 117 -1.41 7.51 14.67
CA PRO A 117 -0.55 7.90 15.78
C PRO A 117 0.91 8.15 15.35
N PHE A 118 1.56 9.08 16.02
CA PHE A 118 2.97 9.40 15.81
C PHE A 118 3.91 8.59 16.72
N GLY A 119 3.41 8.17 17.89
CA GLY A 119 4.15 7.38 18.87
C GLY A 119 3.99 5.87 18.68
N SER A 120 4.72 5.11 19.50
CA SER A 120 4.66 3.65 19.59
C SER A 120 4.30 3.20 21.01
N GLY A 121 4.09 1.90 21.19
CA GLY A 121 3.81 1.29 22.49
C GLY A 121 2.32 1.25 22.87
N PRO A 122 2.00 0.82 24.11
CA PRO A 122 0.63 0.51 24.52
C PRO A 122 -0.34 1.69 24.43
N THR A 123 0.12 2.91 24.72
CA THR A 123 -0.70 4.13 24.59
C THR A 123 -1.07 4.41 23.14
N ALA A 124 -0.12 4.26 22.22
CA ALA A 124 -0.37 4.43 20.79
C ALA A 124 -1.32 3.33 20.26
N GLU A 125 -1.18 2.09 20.73
CA GLU A 125 -2.11 1.00 20.41
C GLU A 125 -3.53 1.29 20.89
N GLY A 126 -3.70 1.71 22.15
CA GLY A 126 -5.01 2.06 22.70
C GLY A 126 -5.68 3.23 21.97
N TYR A 127 -4.91 4.29 21.68
CA TYR A 127 -5.39 5.40 20.85
C TYR A 127 -5.81 4.91 19.46
N TRP A 128 -4.98 4.10 18.80
CA TRP A 128 -5.24 3.64 17.45
C TRP A 128 -6.48 2.75 17.38
N VAL A 129 -6.67 1.83 18.33
CA VAL A 129 -7.90 1.03 18.45
C VAL A 129 -9.14 1.94 18.52
N ASN A 130 -9.11 3.01 19.31
CA ASN A 130 -10.24 3.95 19.39
C ASN A 130 -10.48 4.71 18.08
N VAL A 131 -9.41 5.07 17.36
CA VAL A 131 -9.53 5.68 16.01
C VAL A 131 -10.13 4.68 15.02
N LEU A 132 -9.72 3.40 15.07
CA LEU A 132 -10.29 2.35 14.23
C LEU A 132 -11.77 2.09 14.54
N LYS A 133 -12.20 2.16 15.81
CA LYS A 133 -13.63 2.07 16.17
C LYS A 133 -14.46 3.20 15.54
N LYS A 134 -13.92 4.43 15.49
CA LYS A 134 -14.60 5.56 14.83
C LYS A 134 -14.69 5.36 13.32
N LEU A 135 -13.62 4.83 12.71
CA LEU A 135 -13.63 4.48 11.29
C LEU A 135 -14.65 3.36 11.00
N ALA A 136 -14.73 2.33 11.85
CA ALA A 136 -15.74 1.27 11.76
C ALA A 136 -17.16 1.86 11.73
N ALA A 137 -17.50 2.68 12.72
CA ALA A 137 -18.83 3.31 12.80
C ALA A 137 -19.14 4.19 11.58
N TYR A 138 -18.16 4.91 11.06
CA TYR A 138 -18.32 5.69 9.82
C TYR A 138 -18.61 4.79 8.61
N LEU A 139 -17.89 3.67 8.47
CA LEU A 139 -18.07 2.74 7.35
C LEU A 139 -19.41 1.98 7.45
N GLU A 140 -19.86 1.63 8.66
CA GLU A 140 -21.18 1.04 8.90
C GLU A 140 -22.30 2.02 8.50
N ALA A 141 -22.19 3.29 8.91
CA ALA A 141 -23.14 4.33 8.51
C ALA A 141 -23.14 4.56 6.98
N LEU A 142 -21.96 4.51 6.35
CA LEU A 142 -21.82 4.70 4.91
C LEU A 142 -22.39 3.52 4.10
N SER A 143 -22.25 2.29 4.61
CA SER A 143 -22.69 1.08 3.93
C SER A 143 -24.13 0.67 4.27
N GLY A 144 -24.69 1.19 5.37
CA GLY A 144 -26.00 0.78 5.88
C GLY A 144 -26.01 -0.62 6.50
N ARG A 145 -24.84 -1.23 6.75
CA ARG A 145 -24.70 -2.55 7.38
C ARG A 145 -23.84 -2.49 8.63
N SER A 146 -24.15 -3.35 9.59
CA SER A 146 -23.25 -3.60 10.72
C SER A 146 -22.04 -4.45 10.27
N MET A 147 -20.88 -4.15 10.85
CA MET A 147 -19.65 -4.88 10.66
C MET A 147 -19.42 -5.76 11.88
N THR A 148 -19.60 -7.07 11.70
CA THR A 148 -19.41 -8.02 12.78
C THR A 148 -17.93 -8.33 13.00
N GLU A 149 -17.62 -8.91 14.15
CA GLU A 149 -16.27 -9.43 14.42
C GLU A 149 -15.87 -10.53 13.42
N ALA A 150 -16.83 -11.35 12.98
CA ALA A 150 -16.61 -12.40 11.98
C ALA A 150 -16.24 -11.79 10.60
N ASP A 151 -16.92 -10.72 10.18
CA ASP A 151 -16.57 -9.97 8.96
C ASP A 151 -15.13 -9.47 9.02
N LEU A 152 -14.73 -8.90 10.16
CA LEU A 152 -13.37 -8.37 10.33
C LEU A 152 -12.32 -9.49 10.35
N ARG A 153 -12.59 -10.62 11.01
CA ARG A 153 -11.71 -11.81 10.97
C ARG A 153 -11.54 -12.32 9.54
N GLN A 154 -12.62 -12.40 8.77
CA GLN A 154 -12.58 -12.81 7.37
C GLN A 154 -11.74 -11.83 6.52
N ALA A 155 -11.94 -10.53 6.70
CA ALA A 155 -11.16 -9.51 6.00
C ALA A 155 -9.66 -9.59 6.33
N VAL A 156 -9.31 -9.80 7.61
CA VAL A 156 -7.93 -10.03 8.07
C VAL A 156 -7.32 -11.24 7.37
N ALA A 157 -8.03 -12.37 7.32
CA ALA A 157 -7.55 -13.59 6.67
C ALA A 157 -7.29 -13.38 5.17
N ILE A 158 -8.23 -12.76 4.45
CA ILE A 158 -8.10 -12.47 3.01
C ILE A 158 -6.90 -11.55 2.73
N LEU A 159 -6.73 -10.49 3.53
CA LEU A 159 -5.63 -9.54 3.34
C LEU A 159 -4.28 -10.12 3.78
N ASN A 160 -4.25 -10.99 4.80
CA ASN A 160 -3.05 -11.74 5.14
C ASN A 160 -2.63 -12.69 4.02
N GLU A 161 -3.56 -13.41 3.41
CA GLU A 161 -3.26 -14.27 2.27
C GLU A 161 -2.79 -13.45 1.06
N THR A 162 -3.40 -12.29 0.81
CA THR A 162 -2.95 -11.32 -0.20
C THR A 162 -1.49 -10.90 0.06
N ARG A 163 -1.12 -10.63 1.32
CA ARG A 163 0.26 -10.27 1.70
C ARG A 163 1.25 -11.41 1.50
N ARG A 164 0.90 -12.63 1.91
CA ARG A 164 1.72 -13.82 1.66
C ARG A 164 1.97 -14.02 0.16
N ARG A 165 0.93 -13.84 -0.64
CA ARG A 165 1.01 -13.96 -2.10
C ARG A 165 1.91 -12.89 -2.73
N VAL A 166 1.77 -11.63 -2.33
CA VAL A 166 2.66 -10.55 -2.78
C VAL A 166 4.11 -10.81 -2.38
N ARG A 167 4.36 -11.33 -1.17
CA ARG A 167 5.70 -11.73 -0.73
C ARG A 167 6.27 -12.87 -1.59
N ALA A 168 5.44 -13.82 -2.04
CA ALA A 168 5.88 -14.84 -2.98
C ALA A 168 6.27 -14.25 -4.34
N LEU A 169 5.48 -13.31 -4.87
CA LEU A 169 5.81 -12.57 -6.10
C LEU A 169 7.10 -11.73 -5.96
N ASP A 170 7.33 -11.16 -4.78
CA ASP A 170 8.57 -10.44 -4.44
C ASP A 170 9.79 -11.38 -4.51
N GLY A 171 9.64 -12.58 -3.93
CA GLY A 171 10.63 -13.65 -4.05
C GLY A 171 10.92 -14.04 -5.51
N LEU A 172 9.93 -14.02 -6.39
CA LEU A 172 10.13 -14.29 -7.82
C LEU A 172 10.96 -13.20 -8.50
N ARG A 173 10.73 -11.89 -8.25
CA ARG A 173 11.59 -10.85 -8.85
C ARG A 173 13.01 -10.89 -8.30
N ALA A 174 13.17 -11.28 -7.03
CA ALA A 174 14.47 -11.40 -6.36
C ALA A 174 15.26 -12.63 -6.80
N ALA A 175 14.59 -13.67 -7.32
CA ALA A 175 15.27 -14.88 -7.77
C ALA A 175 16.28 -14.56 -8.91
N PRO A 176 17.47 -15.19 -8.91
CA PRO A 176 18.40 -15.13 -10.04
C PRO A 176 17.87 -15.88 -11.29
N LYS A 177 16.82 -16.70 -11.12
CA LYS A 177 16.14 -17.45 -12.18
C LYS A 177 15.26 -16.54 -13.05
N ARG A 178 14.61 -17.10 -14.09
CA ARG A 178 13.55 -16.45 -14.91
C ARG A 178 12.28 -16.13 -14.09
N GLY A 179 12.41 -15.36 -13.02
CA GLY A 179 11.29 -14.77 -12.32
C GLY A 179 10.67 -13.62 -13.11
N ILE A 180 9.64 -12.99 -12.54
CA ILE A 180 9.02 -11.82 -13.14
C ILE A 180 9.98 -10.62 -13.13
N SER A 181 9.88 -9.72 -14.10
CA SER A 181 10.64 -8.46 -14.07
C SER A 181 10.18 -7.56 -12.90
N GLY A 182 11.00 -6.59 -12.49
CA GLY A 182 10.56 -5.57 -11.55
C GLY A 182 9.35 -4.79 -12.10
N THR A 183 9.34 -4.53 -13.41
CA THR A 183 8.21 -3.92 -14.12
C THR A 183 6.94 -4.77 -13.99
N ASP A 184 7.01 -6.08 -14.25
CA ASP A 184 5.87 -6.98 -14.07
C ASP A 184 5.40 -7.03 -12.62
N TYR A 185 6.34 -7.10 -11.67
CA TYR A 185 6.03 -7.06 -10.24
C TYR A 185 5.23 -5.80 -9.89
N THR A 186 5.64 -4.62 -10.36
CA THR A 186 4.92 -3.37 -10.08
C THR A 186 3.49 -3.36 -10.64
N HIS A 187 3.20 -4.09 -11.71
CA HIS A 187 1.82 -4.29 -12.18
C HIS A 187 1.02 -5.16 -11.22
N TRP A 188 1.60 -6.25 -10.72
CA TRP A 188 0.97 -7.08 -9.69
C TRP A 188 0.73 -6.32 -8.39
N MET A 189 1.61 -5.37 -8.04
CA MET A 189 1.40 -4.50 -6.89
C MET A 189 0.16 -3.63 -7.03
N VAL A 190 0.00 -2.95 -8.17
CA VAL A 190 -1.22 -2.17 -8.43
C VAL A 190 -2.44 -3.06 -8.36
N LYS A 191 -2.40 -4.24 -9.00
CA LYS A 191 -3.48 -5.22 -8.96
C LYS A 191 -3.83 -5.65 -7.54
N ALA A 192 -2.83 -5.94 -6.70
CA ALA A 192 -3.02 -6.31 -5.30
C ALA A 192 -3.77 -5.24 -4.50
N PHE A 193 -3.67 -3.95 -4.87
CA PHE A 193 -4.33 -2.85 -4.18
C PHE A 193 -5.75 -2.55 -4.67
N VAL A 194 -6.09 -2.86 -5.92
CA VAL A 194 -7.32 -2.38 -6.58
C VAL A 194 -8.25 -3.46 -7.10
N GLU A 195 -7.73 -4.66 -7.37
CA GLU A 195 -8.51 -5.80 -7.85
C GLU A 195 -9.27 -6.44 -6.68
N ASP A 196 -10.36 -7.14 -7.02
CA ASP A 196 -10.99 -8.06 -6.07
C ASP A 196 -9.94 -9.04 -5.50
N LYS A 197 -9.90 -9.16 -4.18
CA LYS A 197 -8.83 -9.92 -3.52
C LYS A 197 -8.88 -11.40 -3.88
N ARG A 198 -10.07 -11.99 -4.08
CA ARG A 198 -10.20 -13.40 -4.47
C ARG A 198 -9.69 -13.63 -5.89
N ARG A 199 -10.05 -12.74 -6.82
CA ARG A 199 -9.53 -12.77 -8.19
C ARG A 199 -8.01 -12.61 -8.23
N PHE A 200 -7.47 -11.62 -7.52
CA PHE A 200 -6.02 -11.42 -7.40
C PHE A 200 -5.32 -12.69 -6.90
N LEU A 201 -5.85 -13.31 -5.84
CA LEU A 201 -5.27 -14.54 -5.27
C LEU A 201 -5.28 -15.71 -6.26
N ALA A 202 -6.37 -15.90 -7.01
CA ALA A 202 -6.46 -16.96 -8.01
C ALA A 202 -5.45 -16.77 -9.16
N GLU A 203 -5.37 -15.57 -9.72
CA GLU A 203 -4.49 -15.31 -10.88
C GLU A 203 -3.01 -15.30 -10.49
N SER A 204 -2.67 -14.75 -9.32
CA SER A 204 -1.30 -14.74 -8.83
C SER A 204 -0.83 -16.14 -8.41
N ALA A 205 -1.72 -17.02 -7.93
CA ALA A 205 -1.41 -18.42 -7.71
C ALA A 205 -1.04 -19.14 -9.02
N ALA A 206 -1.81 -18.91 -10.09
CA ALA A 206 -1.52 -19.46 -11.41
C ALA A 206 -0.15 -18.99 -11.95
N LEU A 207 0.20 -17.72 -11.73
CA LEU A 207 1.52 -17.20 -12.09
C LEU A 207 2.65 -17.88 -11.31
N CYS A 208 2.52 -18.00 -9.98
CA CYS A 208 3.55 -18.66 -9.15
C CYS A 208 3.81 -20.09 -9.64
N ALA A 209 2.76 -20.87 -9.88
CA ALA A 209 2.88 -22.25 -10.37
C ALA A 209 3.55 -22.31 -11.76
N HIS A 210 3.26 -21.36 -12.66
CA HIS A 210 3.89 -21.31 -13.97
C HIS A 210 5.42 -21.04 -13.89
N THR A 211 5.86 -20.26 -12.90
CA THR A 211 7.27 -19.89 -12.76
C THR A 211 8.17 -20.97 -12.13
N GLU A 212 7.59 -21.95 -11.42
CA GLU A 212 8.35 -23.04 -10.77
C GLU A 212 9.07 -23.97 -11.78
N GLY A 213 8.59 -24.05 -13.03
CA GLY A 213 9.15 -24.92 -14.07
C GLY A 213 10.16 -24.28 -15.03
N LEU A 214 10.49 -22.99 -14.86
CA LEU A 214 11.35 -22.27 -15.81
C LEU A 214 12.85 -22.50 -15.51
N LYS A 215 13.63 -22.82 -16.55
CA LYS A 215 15.10 -22.97 -16.47
C LYS A 215 15.81 -21.61 -16.44
N ASP A 216 16.97 -21.59 -15.82
CA ASP A 216 17.80 -20.40 -15.63
C ASP A 216 18.22 -19.78 -16.97
N ASP A 217 18.12 -18.45 -17.02
CA ASP A 217 18.81 -17.61 -17.98
C ASP A 217 19.67 -16.68 -17.13
N ALA A 218 20.94 -17.06 -16.94
CA ALA A 218 21.91 -16.34 -16.13
C ALA A 218 22.31 -15.03 -16.82
N ARG A 219 21.37 -14.07 -16.90
CA ARG A 219 21.73 -12.71 -17.32
C ARG A 219 22.37 -11.99 -16.15
N THR A 220 23.60 -11.54 -16.37
CA THR A 220 24.45 -10.77 -15.47
C THR A 220 23.99 -9.30 -15.36
N ALA A 221 22.70 -9.06 -15.17
CA ALA A 221 22.19 -7.70 -14.98
C ALA A 221 22.53 -7.18 -13.57
N LEU A 222 22.95 -5.92 -13.48
CA LEU A 222 23.14 -5.23 -12.21
C LEU A 222 21.81 -5.22 -11.42
N ARG A 223 21.85 -5.65 -10.16
CA ARG A 223 20.67 -5.80 -9.31
C ARG A 223 20.47 -4.53 -8.48
N VAL A 224 19.27 -3.96 -8.55
CA VAL A 224 18.90 -2.69 -7.91
C VAL A 224 17.79 -2.93 -6.89
N VAL A 225 17.90 -2.29 -5.73
CA VAL A 225 16.85 -2.20 -4.72
C VAL A 225 16.42 -0.74 -4.60
N LEU A 226 15.12 -0.49 -4.66
CA LEU A 226 14.58 0.88 -4.56
C LEU A 226 14.16 1.20 -3.13
N GLY A 227 14.50 2.37 -2.62
CA GLY A 227 14.05 2.85 -1.30
C GLY A 227 13.37 4.20 -1.39
N GLY A 228 12.29 4.41 -0.64
CA GLY A 228 11.69 5.74 -0.51
C GLY A 228 10.16 5.74 -0.49
N CYS A 229 9.59 6.79 -1.07
CA CYS A 229 8.15 6.98 -1.22
C CYS A 229 7.85 7.22 -2.71
N ALA A 230 7.09 6.32 -3.32
CA ALA A 230 6.62 6.47 -4.69
C ALA A 230 5.10 6.24 -4.69
N ALA A 231 4.35 7.25 -5.17
CA ALA A 231 2.93 7.07 -5.39
C ALA A 231 2.71 5.95 -6.41
N ASP A 232 3.36 6.06 -7.57
CA ASP A 232 3.45 5.00 -8.57
C ASP A 232 4.92 4.72 -8.91
N ALA A 233 5.38 3.49 -8.66
CA ALA A 233 6.75 3.08 -8.94
C ALA A 233 6.98 2.59 -10.37
N ARG A 234 5.92 2.34 -11.16
CA ARG A 234 6.02 1.70 -12.49
C ARG A 234 6.89 2.49 -13.47
N PRO A 235 6.74 3.82 -13.64
CA PRO A 235 7.58 4.56 -14.58
C PRO A 235 9.06 4.53 -14.20
N LEU A 236 9.36 4.63 -12.90
CA LEU A 236 10.72 4.58 -12.38
C LEU A 236 11.35 3.20 -12.59
N VAL A 237 10.64 2.13 -12.24
CA VAL A 237 11.13 0.76 -12.40
C VAL A 237 11.37 0.42 -13.86
N ARG A 238 10.45 0.80 -14.75
CA ARG A 238 10.61 0.62 -16.20
C ARG A 238 11.84 1.38 -16.74
N LEU A 239 12.07 2.61 -16.28
CA LEU A 239 13.25 3.38 -16.66
C LEU A 239 14.54 2.69 -16.21
N VAL A 240 14.60 2.28 -14.93
CA VAL A 240 15.76 1.61 -14.33
C VAL A 240 16.07 0.30 -15.06
N GLU A 241 15.08 -0.55 -15.31
CA GLU A 241 15.27 -1.80 -16.05
C GLU A 241 15.59 -1.58 -17.54
N GLY A 242 15.08 -0.49 -18.13
CA GLY A 242 15.42 -0.06 -19.48
C GLY A 242 16.92 0.25 -19.68
N CYS A 243 17.63 0.57 -18.60
CA CYS A 243 19.08 0.78 -18.60
C CYS A 243 19.89 -0.54 -18.51
N GLY A 244 19.26 -1.71 -18.67
CA GLY A 244 19.94 -3.01 -18.58
C GLY A 244 20.16 -3.51 -17.14
N THR A 245 19.52 -2.89 -16.15
CA THR A 245 19.53 -3.34 -14.75
C THR A 245 18.32 -4.21 -14.44
N ARG A 246 18.26 -4.77 -13.24
CA ARG A 246 17.10 -5.52 -12.73
C ARG A 246 16.69 -5.02 -11.36
N VAL A 247 15.43 -4.62 -11.21
CA VAL A 247 14.90 -4.23 -9.89
C VAL A 247 14.46 -5.51 -9.16
N VAL A 248 15.20 -5.86 -8.11
CA VAL A 248 15.05 -7.14 -7.39
C VAL A 248 14.37 -7.02 -6.03
N GLY A 249 14.06 -5.79 -5.60
CA GLY A 249 13.44 -5.53 -4.31
C GLY A 249 13.11 -4.06 -4.14
N ASP A 250 12.31 -3.75 -3.12
CA ASP A 250 12.04 -2.37 -2.73
C ASP A 250 11.78 -2.20 -1.23
N ALA A 251 11.84 -0.95 -0.78
CA ALA A 251 11.38 -0.48 0.53
C ALA A 251 10.44 0.70 0.30
N LEU A 252 9.37 0.51 -0.49
CA LEU A 252 8.37 1.52 -0.82
C LEU A 252 7.08 1.32 -0.02
N CYS A 253 6.35 2.40 0.21
CA CYS A 253 5.04 2.36 0.88
C CYS A 253 3.93 1.71 0.02
N THR A 254 4.15 1.65 -1.29
CA THR A 254 3.31 0.97 -2.30
C THR A 254 3.93 -0.36 -2.74
N GLY A 255 4.93 -0.83 -2.00
CA GLY A 255 5.66 -2.08 -2.24
C GLY A 255 5.83 -2.84 -0.94
N THR A 256 7.04 -3.34 -0.69
CA THR A 256 7.33 -4.32 0.38
C THR A 256 6.91 -3.84 1.77
N ARG A 257 7.05 -2.54 2.11
CA ARG A 257 6.67 -2.03 3.45
C ARG A 257 5.18 -2.20 3.77
N HIS A 258 4.33 -2.31 2.75
CA HIS A 258 2.91 -2.57 2.98
C HIS A 258 2.65 -4.08 3.20
N PHE A 259 3.34 -4.97 2.50
CA PHE A 259 3.00 -6.40 2.47
C PHE A 259 3.89 -7.30 3.35
N ASP A 260 4.96 -6.77 3.93
CA ASP A 260 5.92 -7.55 4.74
C ASP A 260 5.29 -8.20 5.99
N THR A 261 4.39 -7.47 6.66
CA THR A 261 3.89 -7.78 8.00
C THR A 261 2.43 -8.21 7.95
N LEU A 262 2.15 -9.37 8.56
CA LEU A 262 0.80 -9.91 8.69
C LEU A 262 0.12 -9.37 9.95
N ALA A 263 -1.21 -9.28 9.92
CA ALA A 263 -1.98 -9.04 11.12
C ALA A 263 -2.08 -10.34 11.93
N PRO A 264 -1.86 -10.33 13.26
CA PRO A 264 -2.04 -11.52 14.08
C PRO A 264 -3.48 -12.06 13.97
N GLU A 265 -3.64 -13.36 13.79
CA GLU A 265 -4.95 -14.00 13.87
C GLU A 265 -5.26 -14.24 15.35
N SER A 266 -5.92 -13.27 15.98
CA SER A 266 -6.14 -13.24 17.44
C SER A 266 -7.62 -13.20 17.81
N ALA A 267 -7.93 -13.34 19.11
CA ALA A 267 -9.28 -13.22 19.61
C ALA A 267 -9.87 -11.80 19.44
N ASP A 268 -9.04 -10.75 19.41
CA ASP A 268 -9.47 -9.37 19.17
C ASP A 268 -8.96 -8.92 17.78
N PRO A 269 -9.76 -9.06 16.71
CA PRO A 269 -9.31 -8.74 15.35
C PRO A 269 -9.05 -7.24 15.15
N LEU A 270 -9.76 -6.36 15.85
CA LEU A 270 -9.55 -4.91 15.72
C LEU A 270 -8.20 -4.49 16.30
N ARG A 271 -7.84 -5.03 17.47
CA ARG A 271 -6.53 -4.83 18.06
C ARG A 271 -5.42 -5.48 17.24
N ALA A 272 -5.67 -6.64 16.63
CA ALA A 272 -4.71 -7.26 15.73
C ALA A 272 -4.41 -6.37 14.51
N VAL A 273 -5.44 -5.78 13.91
CA VAL A 273 -5.28 -4.77 12.85
C VAL A 273 -4.45 -3.61 13.39
N ALA A 274 -4.82 -3.03 14.53
CA ALA A 274 -4.09 -1.91 15.12
C ALA A 274 -2.59 -2.20 15.28
N ARG A 275 -2.25 -3.36 15.86
CA ARG A 275 -0.87 -3.81 16.07
C ARG A 275 -0.10 -3.94 14.75
N ARG A 276 -0.69 -4.52 13.72
CA ARG A 276 -0.01 -4.66 12.42
C ARG A 276 0.49 -3.31 11.90
N TYR A 277 -0.37 -2.29 11.89
CA TYR A 277 -0.01 -0.98 11.33
C TYR A 277 1.03 -0.24 12.18
N LEU A 278 1.12 -0.53 13.47
CA LEU A 278 2.13 0.03 14.38
C LEU A 278 3.48 -0.70 14.32
N HIS A 279 3.49 -1.99 13.96
CA HIS A 279 4.69 -2.84 14.02
C HIS A 279 5.28 -3.24 12.66
N ARG A 280 4.62 -2.94 11.54
CA ARG A 280 5.20 -3.16 10.20
C ARG A 280 6.42 -2.26 9.93
N ALA A 281 7.09 -2.47 8.79
CA ALA A 281 8.22 -1.62 8.42
C ALA A 281 7.90 -0.12 8.50
N PRO A 282 8.79 0.68 9.13
CA PRO A 282 8.51 2.05 9.46
C PRO A 282 8.37 2.93 8.19
N CYS A 283 7.42 3.86 8.25
CA CYS A 283 7.36 5.00 7.36
C CYS A 283 8.28 6.10 7.88
N ALA A 284 8.83 6.94 6.99
CA ALA A 284 9.64 8.09 7.37
C ALA A 284 8.91 9.10 8.28
N ARG A 285 7.56 9.05 8.35
CA ARG A 285 6.75 9.81 9.32
C ARG A 285 6.93 9.29 10.75
N GLY A 286 6.98 7.98 10.95
CA GLY A 286 6.99 7.40 12.30
C GLY A 286 8.25 7.85 13.04
N ARG A 287 8.16 8.12 14.35
CA ARG A 287 9.39 8.24 15.14
C ARG A 287 10.15 6.94 14.98
N TYR A 288 11.41 7.04 14.51
CA TYR A 288 12.38 5.95 14.55
C TYR A 288 12.64 5.63 16.03
N GLY A 289 11.74 4.89 16.65
CA GLY A 289 12.15 3.94 17.65
C GLY A 289 12.92 2.88 16.88
N PHE A 290 14.24 2.94 16.93
CA PHE A 290 15.00 1.74 17.25
C PHE A 290 14.44 1.23 18.60
N CYS A 291 13.19 0.75 18.62
CA CYS A 291 12.76 -0.13 19.67
C CYS A 291 13.57 -1.38 19.37
N GLY A 292 14.59 -1.59 20.20
CA GLY A 292 15.66 -2.53 19.97
C GLY A 292 15.14 -3.81 19.33
N SER A 293 15.87 -4.26 18.31
CA SER A 293 16.09 -5.67 18.06
C SER A 293 15.38 -6.56 19.07
N HIS A 294 14.39 -7.34 18.64
CA HIS A 294 14.40 -8.71 19.14
C HIS A 294 15.83 -9.21 18.85
N PRO A 295 16.66 -9.47 19.89
CA PRO A 295 17.90 -10.14 19.61
C PRO A 295 17.47 -11.45 18.96
N ALA A 296 18.07 -11.77 17.82
CA ALA A 296 18.12 -13.16 17.41
C ALA A 296 18.55 -13.96 18.66
N PRO A 297 17.90 -15.08 18.99
CA PRO A 297 18.26 -15.84 20.18
C PRO A 297 19.75 -16.20 20.07
N GLY A 298 20.61 -15.54 20.88
CA GLY A 298 22.05 -15.83 20.91
C GLY A 298 23.05 -14.67 21.02
N SER A 299 22.68 -13.38 20.91
CA SER A 299 23.69 -12.30 20.99
C SER A 299 23.62 -11.49 22.28
N SER A 300 24.61 -11.67 23.16
CA SER A 300 24.82 -10.89 24.38
C SER A 300 25.59 -9.59 24.10
N ASN A 301 25.00 -8.49 24.58
CA ASN A 301 25.60 -7.21 24.99
C ASN A 301 26.40 -6.29 24.03
N ALA A 302 25.78 -5.12 23.83
CA ALA A 302 26.30 -3.79 24.20
C ALA A 302 27.53 -3.21 23.46
N ARG A 303 27.26 -2.27 22.55
CA ARG A 303 27.58 -0.83 22.71
C ARG A 303 27.11 -0.07 21.47
N GLY A 304 26.38 1.02 21.69
CA GLY A 304 26.05 1.97 20.64
C GLY A 304 27.31 2.68 20.15
N ARG A 305 27.66 2.46 18.89
CA ARG A 305 28.44 3.39 18.07
C ARG A 305 27.88 3.36 16.65
N SER A 306 27.61 4.56 16.15
CA SER A 306 27.27 4.82 14.76
C SER A 306 28.55 4.75 13.92
N ASP A 307 28.81 3.60 13.31
CA ASP A 307 29.79 3.49 12.23
C ASP A 307 29.08 3.01 10.97
N PHE A 308 28.88 3.94 10.02
CA PHE A 308 28.70 3.60 8.62
C PHE A 308 30.08 3.23 8.07
N SER A 309 30.49 1.97 8.21
CA SER A 309 31.60 1.42 7.46
C SER A 309 31.06 0.66 6.25
N VAL A 310 31.33 1.22 5.07
CA VAL A 310 31.19 0.53 3.78
C VAL A 310 32.32 -0.50 3.71
N PRO A 311 32.05 -1.80 3.49
CA PRO A 311 33.13 -2.75 3.29
C PRO A 311 33.84 -2.43 1.97
N GLU A 312 35.11 -2.08 2.03
CA GLU A 312 36.01 -2.16 0.88
C GLU A 312 36.07 -3.61 0.41
N VAL A 313 35.65 -3.86 -0.83
CA VAL A 313 35.80 -5.14 -1.51
C VAL A 313 37.05 -5.04 -2.37
N LEU A 314 38.09 -5.79 -1.99
CA LEU A 314 39.04 -6.38 -2.93
C LEU A 314 38.48 -7.73 -3.41
#